data_AF-A0A9E6WGC7-F1
#
_entry.id   AF-A0A9E6WGC7-F1
#
_cell.length_a   1.000
_cell.length_b   1.000
_cell.length_c   1.000
_cell.angle_alpha   90.00
_cell.angle_beta   90.00
_cell.angle_gamma   90.00
#
_symmetry.space_group_name_H-M   'P 1'
#
loop_
_entity.id
_entity.type
_entity.pdbx_description
1 polymer ?
#
loop_
_entity_poly.entity_id
_entity_poly.type
_entity_poly.pdbx_seq_one_letter_code
_entity_poly.pdbx_strand_id
1 'polypeptide(L)'
;MSADDTDIAQPDQAPGAPHPRETLRLLGQAQAEAEFLAAFATGRLHHGWLLTGPQGIGKATLAWRIARFLLATPDPQEDGLFGAPPPPASLDIAPDHPVARRMLARAEPGLAQVIRSLHPKTGKLRDVITVEDVRDLHRFFGLSATDGGRRVVIVDAADEMNPQAANALLKMLEEPPRRATLLLVAHQPSRLLATIRSRCRTLRLST
;
A
#
# COMPACT_ATOMS: atom_id res chain seq x y z
N MET A 1 -32.31 -14.63 8.80
CA MET A 1 -32.32 -14.70 7.33
C MET A 1 -31.46 -13.54 6.82
N SER A 2 -30.19 -13.80 6.60
CA SER A 2 -29.28 -12.91 5.88
C SER A 2 -28.39 -13.84 5.09
N ALA A 3 -28.63 -13.84 3.79
CA ALA A 3 -28.00 -14.71 2.82
C ALA A 3 -26.47 -14.65 2.91
N ASP A 4 -25.85 -15.81 2.69
CA ASP A 4 -24.45 -16.05 2.40
C ASP A 4 -23.65 -14.78 2.08
N ASP A 5 -22.80 -14.38 3.03
CA ASP A 5 -21.62 -13.56 2.76
C ASP A 5 -20.69 -14.46 1.96
N THR A 6 -21.01 -14.58 0.67
CA THR A 6 -20.37 -15.48 -0.26
C THR A 6 -18.90 -15.15 -0.23
N ASP A 7 -18.06 -16.17 -0.13
CA ASP A 7 -16.59 -16.14 -0.16
C ASP A 7 -16.12 -15.46 -1.47
N ILE A 8 -16.26 -14.13 -1.54
CA ILE A 8 -15.76 -13.33 -2.66
C ILE A 8 -14.26 -13.35 -2.48
N ALA A 9 -13.60 -14.25 -3.21
CA ALA A 9 -12.16 -14.37 -3.25
C ALA A 9 -11.54 -12.97 -3.42
N GLN A 10 -10.87 -12.50 -2.37
CA GLN A 10 -10.21 -11.20 -2.40
C GLN A 10 -9.01 -11.32 -3.36
N PRO A 11 -8.92 -10.47 -4.39
CA PRO A 11 -7.94 -10.63 -5.47
C PRO A 11 -6.48 -10.51 -5.02
N ASP A 12 -6.25 -9.91 -3.85
CA ASP A 12 -4.98 -9.69 -3.19
C ASP A 12 -4.67 -10.72 -2.09
N GLN A 13 -5.55 -11.70 -1.89
CA GLN A 13 -5.34 -12.80 -0.96
C GLN A 13 -4.81 -14.03 -1.70
N ALA A 14 -3.65 -14.54 -1.26
CA ALA A 14 -3.12 -15.79 -1.79
C ALA A 14 -3.97 -16.99 -1.31
N PRO A 15 -4.19 -18.01 -2.15
CA PRO A 15 -4.97 -19.19 -1.77
C PRO A 15 -4.42 -19.87 -0.50
N GLY A 16 -5.29 -20.11 0.49
CA GLY A 16 -4.92 -20.79 1.74
C GLY A 16 -4.09 -19.94 2.72
N ALA A 17 -3.80 -18.68 2.40
CA ALA A 17 -3.10 -17.76 3.28
C ALA A 17 -4.08 -16.75 3.94
N PRO A 18 -3.81 -16.27 5.15
CA PRO A 18 -4.52 -15.12 5.71
C PRO A 18 -4.33 -13.89 4.82
N HIS A 19 -5.33 -13.02 4.80
CA HIS A 19 -5.26 -11.79 4.03
C HIS A 19 -4.06 -10.93 4.48
N PRO A 20 -3.30 -10.28 3.57
CA PRO A 20 -2.10 -9.52 3.93
C PRO A 20 -2.26 -8.49 5.07
N ARG A 21 -3.43 -7.85 5.15
CA ARG A 21 -3.84 -6.96 6.24
C ARG A 21 -3.87 -7.61 7.63
N GLU A 22 -4.29 -8.87 7.71
CA GLU A 22 -4.39 -9.67 8.95
C GLU A 22 -3.05 -10.30 9.30
N THR A 23 -2.15 -10.42 8.32
CA THR A 23 -0.82 -10.98 8.49
C THR A 23 0.11 -9.96 9.15
N LEU A 24 0.39 -10.18 10.44
CA LEU A 24 1.29 -9.33 11.20
C LEU A 24 2.76 -9.69 11.05
N ARG A 25 3.09 -10.93 10.69
CA ARG A 25 4.47 -11.41 10.57
C ARG A 25 4.87 -11.59 9.11
N LEU A 26 6.05 -11.12 8.75
CA LEU A 26 6.70 -11.38 7.46
C LEU A 26 8.03 -12.08 7.71
N LEU A 27 8.29 -13.17 6.99
CA LEU A 27 9.48 -14.00 7.17
C LEU A 27 10.43 -13.84 5.98
N GLY A 28 11.73 -13.85 6.25
CA GLY A 28 12.78 -13.86 5.21
C GLY A 28 13.01 -12.53 4.48
N GLN A 29 12.32 -11.45 4.85
CA GLN A 29 12.40 -10.15 4.15
C GLN A 29 13.05 -9.04 4.99
N ALA A 30 13.90 -9.40 5.95
CA ALA A 30 14.54 -8.46 6.88
C ALA A 30 15.36 -7.37 6.15
N GLN A 31 16.02 -7.72 5.04
CA GLN A 31 16.77 -6.75 4.24
C GLN A 31 15.86 -5.68 3.62
N ALA A 32 14.70 -6.07 3.07
CA ALA A 32 13.74 -5.15 2.51
C ALA A 32 13.10 -4.25 3.59
N GLU A 33 12.79 -4.81 4.78
CA GLU A 33 12.30 -4.02 5.90
C GLU A 33 13.35 -2.99 6.36
N ALA A 34 14.61 -3.41 6.51
CA ALA A 34 15.71 -2.55 6.90
C ALA A 34 15.98 -1.42 5.88
N GLU A 35 15.91 -1.72 4.57
CA GLU A 35 16.09 -0.71 3.53
C GLU A 35 15.00 0.38 3.60
N PHE A 36 13.75 -0.03 3.82
CA PHE A 36 12.66 0.93 3.98
C PHE A 36 12.82 1.77 5.25
N LEU A 37 13.14 1.13 6.39
CA LEU A 37 13.37 1.82 7.66
C LEU A 37 14.53 2.82 7.58
N ALA A 38 15.63 2.45 6.90
CA ALA A 38 16.75 3.35 6.67
C ALA A 38 16.33 4.58 5.86
N ALA A 39 15.49 4.41 4.83
CA ALA A 39 14.94 5.52 4.07
C ALA A 39 14.02 6.41 4.91
N PHE A 40 13.15 5.80 5.73
CA PHE A 40 12.26 6.52 6.65
C PHE A 40 13.04 7.37 7.67
N ALA A 41 14.12 6.81 8.24
CA ALA A 41 14.97 7.49 9.23
C ALA A 41 15.64 8.76 8.69
N THR A 42 15.79 8.91 7.37
CA THR A 42 16.34 10.15 6.77
C THR A 42 15.37 11.35 6.82
N GLY A 43 14.10 11.12 7.16
CA GLY A 43 13.03 12.12 7.06
C GLY A 43 12.62 12.47 5.62
N ARG A 44 13.27 11.89 4.59
CA ARG A 44 12.97 12.12 3.17
C ARG A 44 12.50 10.84 2.50
N LEU A 45 11.28 10.43 2.84
CA LEU A 45 10.68 9.23 2.25
C LEU A 45 10.24 9.50 0.80
N HIS A 46 10.68 8.65 -0.13
CA HIS A 46 10.21 8.71 -1.51
C HIS A 46 8.69 8.43 -1.57
N HIS A 47 7.93 9.17 -2.38
CA HIS A 47 6.47 9.05 -2.43
C HIS A 47 5.98 7.80 -3.16
N GLY A 48 6.75 7.25 -4.11
CA GLY A 48 6.40 6.00 -4.81
C GLY A 48 7.37 4.86 -4.49
N TRP A 49 6.86 3.71 -4.04
CA TRP A 49 7.64 2.51 -3.80
C TRP A 49 7.13 1.35 -4.64
N LEU A 50 8.03 0.65 -5.32
CA LEU A 50 7.71 -0.51 -6.15
C LEU A 50 8.25 -1.77 -5.48
N LEU A 51 7.35 -2.55 -4.88
CA LEU A 51 7.66 -3.83 -4.25
C LEU A 51 7.67 -4.93 -5.31
N THR A 52 8.82 -5.58 -5.48
CA THR A 52 9.06 -6.56 -6.56
C THR A 52 9.55 -7.89 -6.01
N GLY A 53 9.35 -8.97 -6.78
CA GLY A 53 9.77 -10.32 -6.41
C GLY A 53 8.74 -11.38 -6.85
N PRO A 54 9.06 -12.68 -6.74
CA PRO A 54 8.16 -13.77 -7.10
C PRO A 54 6.79 -13.69 -6.41
N GLN A 55 5.74 -14.22 -7.04
CA GLN A 55 4.43 -14.32 -6.40
C GLN A 55 4.52 -15.22 -5.15
N GLY A 56 3.82 -14.85 -4.07
CA GLY A 56 3.85 -15.59 -2.80
C GLY A 56 4.97 -15.20 -1.82
N ILE A 57 5.98 -14.42 -2.23
CA ILE A 57 7.13 -14.04 -1.36
C ILE A 57 6.77 -13.09 -0.19
N GLY A 58 5.52 -12.58 -0.13
CA GLY A 58 5.08 -11.66 0.92
C GLY A 58 5.12 -10.17 0.57
N LYS A 59 5.15 -9.80 -0.72
CA LYS A 59 5.12 -8.38 -1.16
C LYS A 59 3.94 -7.60 -0.62
N ALA A 60 2.73 -8.16 -0.76
CA ALA A 60 1.51 -7.53 -0.25
C ALA A 60 1.58 -7.38 1.28
N THR A 61 2.01 -8.43 1.99
CA THR A 61 2.22 -8.36 3.45
C THR A 61 3.19 -7.26 3.84
N LEU A 62 4.30 -7.09 3.12
CA LEU A 62 5.23 -5.98 3.36
C LEU A 62 4.58 -4.61 3.11
N ALA A 63 3.83 -4.46 2.01
CA ALA A 63 3.11 -3.22 1.72
C ALA A 63 2.13 -2.85 2.85
N TRP A 64 1.36 -3.83 3.36
CA TRP A 64 0.45 -3.64 4.48
C TRP A 64 1.19 -3.34 5.81
N ARG A 65 2.34 -3.97 6.07
CA ARG A 65 3.21 -3.65 7.23
C ARG A 65 3.72 -2.22 7.16
N ILE A 66 4.25 -1.80 6.01
CA ILE A 66 4.71 -0.43 5.77
C ILE A 66 3.56 0.56 5.94
N ALA A 67 2.39 0.30 5.36
CA ALA A 67 1.24 1.19 5.47
C ALA A 67 0.80 1.38 6.93
N ARG A 68 0.73 0.29 7.69
CA ARG A 68 0.42 0.33 9.13
C ARG A 68 1.45 1.15 9.90
N PHE A 69 2.72 0.91 9.64
CA PHE A 69 3.83 1.63 10.24
C PHE A 69 3.77 3.13 9.96
N LEU A 70 3.58 3.53 8.70
CA LEU A 70 3.51 4.93 8.28
C LEU A 70 2.32 5.69 8.88
N LEU A 71 1.19 5.01 9.08
CA LEU A 71 -0.02 5.62 9.64
C LEU A 71 0.01 5.66 11.18
N ALA A 72 0.77 4.77 11.82
CA ALA A 72 0.92 4.70 13.28
C ALA A 72 2.11 5.52 13.81
N THR A 73 3.12 5.76 12.98
CA THR A 73 4.37 6.42 13.40
C THR A 73 4.35 7.89 12.98
N PRO A 74 4.60 8.84 13.91
CA PRO A 74 4.73 10.25 13.59
C PRO A 74 5.83 10.53 12.57
N ASP A 75 5.76 11.68 11.90
CA ASP A 75 6.83 12.10 11.00
C ASP A 75 8.10 12.44 11.80
N PRO A 76 9.29 11.92 11.45
CA PRO A 76 10.53 12.33 12.10
C PRO A 76 10.81 13.83 12.00
N GLN A 77 10.22 14.51 11.00
CA GLN A 77 10.34 15.96 10.80
C GLN A 77 9.23 16.78 11.46
N GLU A 78 8.22 16.15 12.05
CA GLU A 78 7.26 16.91 12.86
C GLU A 78 7.97 17.30 14.16
N ASP A 79 8.31 18.59 14.26
CA ASP A 79 8.98 19.22 15.41
C ASP A 79 8.15 19.02 16.69
N GLY A 80 8.34 17.88 17.33
CA GLY A 80 7.86 17.64 18.67
C GLY A 80 8.63 18.52 19.66
N LEU A 81 7.92 19.15 20.59
CA LEU A 81 8.47 19.95 21.69
C LEU A 81 9.52 19.18 22.54
N PHE A 82 9.58 17.85 22.38
CA PHE A 82 10.43 16.92 23.12
C PHE A 82 11.59 16.32 22.29
N GLY A 83 11.87 16.87 21.10
CA GLY A 83 12.87 16.35 20.18
C GLY A 83 12.35 15.17 19.35
N ALA A 84 13.06 14.85 18.26
CA ALA A 84 12.69 13.72 17.41
C ALA A 84 12.89 12.39 18.16
N PRO A 85 11.88 11.51 18.20
CA PRO A 85 12.05 10.18 18.79
C PRO A 85 13.16 9.41 18.06
N PRO A 86 13.83 8.45 18.72
CA PRO A 86 14.84 7.63 18.07
C PRO A 86 14.23 6.92 16.84
N PRO A 87 15.02 6.70 15.77
CA PRO A 87 14.53 6.02 14.59
C PRO A 87 13.98 4.64 14.95
N PRO A 88 12.80 4.26 14.44
CA PRO A 88 12.22 2.96 14.73
C PRO A 88 13.09 1.83 14.14
N ALA A 89 13.28 0.77 14.92
CA ALA A 89 14.08 -0.38 14.54
C ALA A 89 13.29 -1.50 13.83
N SER A 90 11.95 -1.39 13.79
CA SER A 90 11.06 -2.38 13.16
C SER A 90 9.84 -1.70 12.55
N LEU A 91 9.23 -2.36 11.56
CA LEU A 91 7.92 -2.01 11.00
C LEU A 91 6.75 -2.55 11.84
N ASP A 92 7.03 -3.26 12.93
CA ASP A 92 6.01 -3.85 13.80
C ASP A 92 5.20 -2.76 14.50
N ILE A 93 3.88 -2.87 14.38
CA ILE A 93 2.91 -2.07 15.14
C ILE A 93 2.06 -3.05 15.92
N ALA A 94 1.87 -2.77 17.22
CA ALA A 94 1.13 -3.63 18.11
C ALA A 94 -0.32 -3.85 17.62
N PRO A 95 -0.89 -5.07 17.74
CA PRO A 95 -2.23 -5.38 17.25
C PRO A 95 -3.34 -4.54 17.90
N ASP A 96 -3.10 -4.07 19.12
CA ASP A 96 -4.02 -3.24 19.89
C ASP A 96 -3.91 -1.73 19.57
N HIS A 97 -2.92 -1.33 18.76
CA HIS A 97 -2.77 0.06 18.33
C HIS A 97 -4.03 0.54 17.56
N PRO A 98 -4.51 1.77 17.76
CA PRO A 98 -5.74 2.26 17.11
C PRO A 98 -5.72 2.13 15.58
N VAL A 99 -4.59 2.46 14.93
CA VAL A 99 -4.41 2.28 13.48
C VAL A 99 -4.52 0.82 13.08
N ALA A 100 -3.89 -0.10 13.82
CA ALA A 100 -3.96 -1.53 13.51
C ALA A 100 -5.40 -2.05 13.58
N ARG A 101 -6.15 -1.67 14.63
CA ARG A 101 -7.57 -2.00 14.79
C ARG A 101 -8.43 -1.44 13.66
N ARG A 102 -8.26 -0.16 13.31
CA ARG A 102 -9.02 0.48 12.21
C ARG A 102 -8.69 -0.12 10.85
N MET A 103 -7.43 -0.46 10.58
CA MET A 103 -7.05 -1.13 9.34
C MET A 103 -7.75 -2.48 9.21
N LEU A 104 -7.69 -3.33 10.26
CA LEU A 104 -8.39 -4.63 10.29
C LEU A 104 -9.89 -4.47 10.04
N ALA A 105 -10.51 -3.43 10.59
CA ALA A 105 -11.93 -3.11 10.38
C ALA A 105 -12.26 -2.44 9.02
N ARG A 106 -11.29 -2.21 8.11
CA ARG A 106 -11.45 -1.42 6.87
C ARG A 106 -11.95 0.02 7.10
N ALA A 107 -11.59 0.61 8.24
CA ALA A 107 -12.06 1.92 8.68
C ALA A 107 -10.91 2.91 8.91
N GLU A 108 -9.71 2.65 8.39
CA GLU A 108 -8.56 3.55 8.53
C GLU A 108 -8.63 4.67 7.47
N PRO A 109 -8.93 5.93 7.85
CA PRO A 109 -9.12 7.02 6.90
C PRO A 109 -7.82 7.41 6.16
N GLY A 110 -6.65 7.06 6.69
CA GLY A 110 -5.35 7.32 6.07
C GLY A 110 -4.95 6.31 5.01
N LEU A 111 -5.74 5.25 4.76
CA LEU A 111 -5.40 4.15 3.86
C LEU A 111 -6.39 4.04 2.71
N ALA A 112 -5.89 3.92 1.48
CA ALA A 112 -6.66 3.46 0.34
C ALA A 112 -6.00 2.22 -0.29
N GLN A 113 -6.83 1.36 -0.86
CA GLN A 113 -6.41 0.17 -1.57
C GLN A 113 -7.01 0.17 -2.98
N VAL A 114 -6.17 -0.10 -3.97
CA VAL A 114 -6.58 -0.34 -5.36
C VAL A 114 -6.31 -1.80 -5.70
N ILE A 115 -7.39 -2.49 -6.06
CA ILE A 115 -7.42 -3.88 -6.50
C ILE A 115 -8.38 -3.99 -7.67
N ARG A 116 -8.35 -5.12 -8.38
CA ARG A 116 -9.34 -5.43 -9.42
C ARG A 116 -10.75 -5.37 -8.83
N SER A 117 -11.62 -4.55 -9.40
CA SER A 117 -13.02 -4.46 -9.00
C SER A 117 -13.89 -5.55 -9.64
N LEU A 118 -15.09 -5.74 -9.09
CA LEU A 118 -16.11 -6.58 -9.70
C LEU A 118 -16.73 -5.90 -10.91
N HIS A 119 -17.03 -6.68 -11.95
CA HIS A 119 -17.72 -6.19 -13.12
C HIS A 119 -19.21 -5.93 -12.78
N PRO A 120 -19.73 -4.71 -13.00
CA PRO A 120 -21.02 -4.28 -12.46
C PRO A 120 -22.22 -5.07 -12.99
N LYS A 121 -22.11 -5.63 -14.20
CA LYS A 121 -23.21 -6.41 -14.80
C LYS A 121 -23.16 -7.90 -14.48
N THR A 122 -21.97 -8.45 -14.22
CA THR A 122 -21.77 -9.91 -14.11
C THR A 122 -21.42 -10.35 -12.71
N GLY A 123 -21.05 -9.41 -11.82
CA GLY A 123 -20.58 -9.70 -10.46
C GLY A 123 -19.23 -10.42 -10.39
N LYS A 124 -18.62 -10.75 -11.53
CA LYS A 124 -17.32 -11.44 -11.59
C LYS A 124 -16.18 -10.43 -11.43
N LEU A 125 -15.09 -10.86 -10.81
CA LEU A 125 -13.85 -10.09 -10.76
C LEU A 125 -13.38 -9.73 -12.18
N ARG A 126 -12.98 -8.48 -12.39
CA ARG A 126 -12.34 -8.05 -13.64
C ARG A 126 -10.94 -8.63 -13.74
N ASP A 127 -10.46 -8.84 -14.97
CA ASP A 127 -9.10 -9.35 -15.22
C ASP A 127 -8.01 -8.30 -14.94
N VAL A 128 -8.36 -7.02 -15.03
CA VAL A 128 -7.44 -5.88 -14.94
C VAL A 128 -7.96 -4.82 -13.98
N ILE A 129 -7.02 -4.04 -13.41
CA ILE A 129 -7.34 -2.81 -12.67
C ILE A 129 -7.70 -1.74 -13.70
N THR A 130 -8.89 -1.16 -13.56
CA THR A 130 -9.40 -0.17 -14.51
C THR A 130 -9.10 1.26 -14.06
N VAL A 131 -9.33 2.22 -14.95
CA VAL A 131 -9.11 3.62 -14.63
C VAL A 131 -10.09 4.13 -13.56
N GLU A 132 -11.27 3.53 -13.47
CA GLU A 132 -12.25 3.80 -12.41
C GLU A 132 -11.66 3.45 -11.03
N ASP A 133 -11.05 2.27 -10.90
CA ASP A 133 -10.42 1.80 -9.65
C ASP A 133 -9.33 2.78 -9.16
N VAL A 134 -8.57 3.37 -10.09
CA VAL A 134 -7.53 4.36 -9.77
C VAL A 134 -8.13 5.76 -9.52
N ARG A 135 -9.22 6.14 -10.20
CA ARG A 135 -9.85 7.46 -10.04
C ARG A 135 -10.48 7.66 -8.67
N ASP A 136 -10.89 6.58 -7.99
CA ASP A 136 -11.39 6.66 -6.62
C ASP A 136 -10.33 7.21 -5.64
N LEU A 137 -9.04 7.13 -5.99
CA LEU A 137 -7.96 7.76 -5.24
C LEU A 137 -8.06 9.29 -5.21
N HIS A 138 -8.57 9.94 -6.27
CA HIS A 138 -8.74 11.40 -6.25
C HIS A 138 -9.73 11.83 -5.18
N ARG A 139 -10.81 11.06 -4.97
CA ARG A 139 -11.76 11.31 -3.90
C ARG A 139 -11.09 11.13 -2.54
N PHE A 140 -10.32 10.07 -2.37
CA PHE A 140 -9.56 9.80 -1.15
C PHE A 140 -8.60 10.94 -0.78
N PHE A 141 -7.87 11.50 -1.75
CA PHE A 141 -6.98 12.64 -1.52
C PHE A 141 -7.73 13.97 -1.35
N GLY A 142 -8.90 14.14 -1.97
CA GLY A 142 -9.75 15.32 -1.82
C GLY A 142 -10.50 15.39 -0.48
N LEU A 143 -10.66 14.26 0.21
CA LEU A 143 -11.12 14.23 1.60
C LEU A 143 -9.99 14.78 2.47
N SER A 144 -10.16 15.98 3.01
CA SER A 144 -9.24 16.56 3.99
C SER A 144 -8.99 15.52 5.09
N ALA A 145 -7.72 15.15 5.32
CA ALA A 145 -7.37 14.51 6.58
C ALA A 145 -7.67 15.57 7.64
N THR A 146 -8.68 15.35 8.46
CA THR A 146 -9.12 16.29 9.50
C THR A 146 -7.95 16.75 10.37
N ASP A 147 -6.90 15.93 10.45
CA ASP A 147 -5.71 16.14 11.28
C ASP A 147 -4.40 16.29 10.48
N GLY A 148 -4.45 16.49 9.16
CA GLY A 148 -3.25 16.67 8.33
C GLY A 148 -2.29 15.47 8.26
N GLY A 149 -2.76 14.27 8.64
CA GLY A 149 -1.96 13.04 8.71
C GLY A 149 -1.51 12.48 7.35
N ARG A 150 -0.62 11.48 7.40
CA ARG A 150 -0.13 10.77 6.20
C ARG A 150 -1.26 10.05 5.46
N ARG A 151 -1.11 9.93 4.15
CA ARG A 151 -1.96 9.12 3.28
C ARG A 151 -1.13 8.00 2.67
N VAL A 152 -1.62 6.76 2.75
CA VAL A 152 -0.96 5.61 2.13
C VAL A 152 -1.91 4.96 1.14
N VAL A 153 -1.41 4.67 -0.06
CA VAL A 153 -2.13 3.93 -1.09
C VAL A 153 -1.41 2.63 -1.35
N ILE A 154 -2.12 1.51 -1.31
CA ILE A 154 -1.61 0.21 -1.77
C ILE A 154 -2.26 -0.08 -3.12
N VAL A 155 -1.45 -0.25 -4.17
CA VAL A 155 -1.90 -0.79 -5.46
C VAL A 155 -1.41 -2.22 -5.53
N ASP A 156 -2.32 -3.18 -5.28
CA ASP A 156 -1.97 -4.60 -5.39
C ASP A 156 -2.00 -5.02 -6.87
N ALA A 157 -1.09 -5.90 -7.27
CA ALA A 157 -0.91 -6.33 -8.66
C ALA A 157 -0.91 -5.16 -9.68
N ALA A 158 -0.07 -4.15 -9.44
CA ALA A 158 0.06 -2.96 -10.29
C ALA A 158 0.38 -3.31 -11.77
N ASP A 159 1.03 -4.45 -12.02
CA ASP A 159 1.29 -4.98 -13.36
C ASP A 159 0.07 -5.57 -14.08
N GLU A 160 -1.10 -5.56 -13.44
CA GLU A 160 -2.42 -5.90 -14.01
C GLU A 160 -3.27 -4.65 -14.32
N MET A 161 -2.69 -3.44 -14.25
CA MET A 161 -3.38 -2.23 -14.68
C MET A 161 -3.56 -2.19 -16.21
N ASN A 162 -4.73 -1.74 -16.65
CA ASN A 162 -4.89 -1.35 -18.04
C ASN A 162 -4.12 -0.04 -18.34
N PRO A 163 -3.86 0.29 -19.62
CA PRO A 163 -3.09 1.49 -19.97
C PRO A 163 -3.69 2.80 -19.42
N GLN A 164 -5.02 2.91 -19.34
CA GLN A 164 -5.69 4.09 -18.81
C GLN A 164 -5.44 4.26 -17.30
N ALA A 165 -5.50 3.17 -16.53
CA ALA A 165 -5.20 3.11 -15.11
C ALA A 165 -3.73 3.46 -14.84
N ALA A 166 -2.81 2.87 -15.60
CA ALA A 166 -1.38 3.15 -15.50
C ALA A 166 -1.06 4.63 -15.73
N ASN A 167 -1.68 5.26 -16.74
CA ASN A 167 -1.51 6.69 -17.01
C ASN A 167 -2.15 7.58 -15.94
N ALA A 168 -3.27 7.17 -15.34
CA ALA A 168 -3.87 7.90 -14.21
C ALA A 168 -2.95 7.84 -12.98
N LEU A 169 -2.38 6.68 -12.67
CA LEU A 169 -1.41 6.51 -11.59
C LEU A 169 -0.14 7.35 -11.83
N LEU A 170 0.33 7.40 -13.08
CA LEU A 170 1.51 8.16 -13.47
C LEU A 170 1.38 9.65 -13.13
N LYS A 171 0.19 10.25 -13.33
CA LYS A 171 -0.06 11.65 -12.94
C LYS A 171 0.13 11.89 -11.45
N MET A 172 -0.33 10.95 -10.61
CA MET A 172 -0.13 11.03 -9.16
C MET A 172 1.33 10.79 -8.75
N LEU A 173 2.10 10.02 -9.53
CA LEU A 173 3.53 9.85 -9.29
C LEU A 173 4.36 11.07 -9.75
N GLU A 174 3.87 11.81 -10.74
CA GLU A 174 4.47 13.07 -11.23
C GLU A 174 4.19 14.24 -10.30
N GLU A 175 2.95 14.36 -9.83
CA GLU A 175 2.49 15.40 -8.92
C GLU A 175 1.90 14.78 -7.65
N PRO A 176 2.76 14.28 -6.73
CA PRO A 176 2.28 13.56 -5.56
C PRO A 176 1.47 14.47 -4.62
N PRO A 177 0.31 14.00 -4.13
CA PRO A 177 -0.41 14.70 -3.07
C PRO A 177 0.47 14.85 -1.83
N ARG A 178 0.26 15.93 -1.07
CA ARG A 178 1.05 16.20 0.15
C ARG A 178 0.93 15.02 1.13
N ARG A 179 2.07 14.60 1.68
CA ARG A 179 2.17 13.49 2.66
C ARG A 179 1.58 12.16 2.18
N ALA A 180 1.54 11.94 0.86
CA ALA A 180 1.10 10.68 0.28
C ALA A 180 2.27 9.73 0.02
N THR A 181 2.07 8.44 0.28
CA THR A 181 2.98 7.35 -0.11
C THR A 181 2.20 6.28 -0.86
N LEU A 182 2.65 5.96 -2.07
CA LEU A 182 2.10 4.94 -2.94
C LEU A 182 3.00 3.70 -2.88
N LEU A 183 2.41 2.57 -2.55
CA LEU A 183 3.06 1.26 -2.47
C LEU A 183 2.50 0.39 -3.61
N LEU A 184 3.31 0.15 -4.63
CA LEU A 184 2.94 -0.62 -5.82
C LEU A 184 3.49 -2.03 -5.66
N VAL A 185 2.62 -3.03 -5.60
CA VAL A 185 3.03 -4.43 -5.60
C VAL A 185 3.04 -4.91 -7.05
N ALA A 186 4.17 -5.45 -7.53
CA ALA A 186 4.26 -5.97 -8.88
C ALA A 186 4.86 -7.38 -8.91
N HIS A 187 4.21 -8.29 -9.65
CA HIS A 187 4.70 -9.66 -9.87
C HIS A 187 5.66 -9.71 -11.07
N GLN A 188 5.33 -8.98 -12.13
CA GLN A 188 6.13 -8.83 -13.35
C GLN A 188 6.40 -7.33 -13.61
N PRO A 189 7.41 -6.73 -12.94
CA PRO A 189 7.71 -5.30 -13.10
C PRO A 189 8.00 -4.88 -14.54
N SER A 190 8.44 -5.81 -15.40
CA SER A 190 8.66 -5.58 -16.83
C SER A 190 7.40 -5.14 -17.57
N ARG A 191 6.20 -5.55 -17.12
CA ARG A 191 4.89 -5.17 -17.68
C ARG A 191 4.46 -3.75 -17.34
N LEU A 192 5.02 -3.16 -16.28
CA LEU A 192 4.76 -1.77 -15.94
C LEU A 192 5.44 -0.82 -16.95
N LEU A 193 4.81 0.33 -17.18
CA LEU A 193 5.41 1.41 -17.97
C LEU A 193 6.74 1.82 -17.36
N ALA A 194 7.77 2.02 -18.21
CA ALA A 194 9.07 2.46 -17.76
C ALA A 194 9.01 3.79 -16.96
N THR A 195 8.05 4.65 -17.30
CA THR A 195 7.78 5.94 -16.65
C THR A 195 7.24 5.82 -15.22
N ILE A 196 6.54 4.73 -14.90
CA ILE A 196 6.12 4.39 -13.53
C ILE A 196 7.34 3.88 -12.76
N ARG A 197 8.09 2.94 -13.36
CA ARG A 197 9.28 2.36 -12.72
C ARG A 197 10.33 3.41 -12.38
N SER A 198 10.58 4.36 -13.27
CA SER A 198 11.56 5.43 -13.06
C SER A 198 11.17 6.41 -11.96
N ARG A 199 9.87 6.46 -11.60
CA ARG A 199 9.31 7.31 -10.54
C ARG A 199 9.01 6.55 -9.26
N CYS A 200 9.54 5.33 -9.11
CA CYS A 200 9.41 4.57 -7.88
C CYS A 200 10.79 4.16 -7.38
N ARG A 201 10.98 4.23 -6.07
CA ARG A 201 12.09 3.51 -5.44
C ARG A 201 11.73 2.03 -5.42
N THR A 202 12.58 1.20 -6.00
CA THR A 202 12.35 -0.25 -6.02
C THR A 202 12.76 -0.86 -4.69
N LEU A 203 11.86 -1.64 -4.09
CA LEU A 203 12.15 -2.48 -2.93
C LEU A 203 12.04 -3.94 -3.40
N ARG A 204 13.18 -4.62 -3.51
CA ARG A 204 13.24 -5.98 -4.03
C ARG A 204 13.13 -6.98 -2.88
N LEU A 205 12.15 -7.86 -2.96
CA LEU A 205 12.02 -9.02 -2.10
C LEU A 205 12.72 -10.19 -2.77
N SER A 206 13.61 -10.82 -2.04
CA SER A 206 14.33 -12.02 -2.43
C SER A 206 14.50 -12.93 -1.21
N THR A 207 14.72 -14.21 -1.47
CA THR A 207 15.10 -15.21 -0.48
C THR A 207 16.54 -15.62 -0.74
#